data_AF-A0A0W0ZRY6-F1
#
_entry.id   AF-A0A0W0ZRY6-F1
#
_cell.length_a   1.000
_cell.length_b   1.000
_cell.length_c   1.000
_cell.angle_alpha   90.00
_cell.angle_beta   90.00
_cell.angle_gamma   90.00
#
_symmetry.space_group_name_H-M   'P 1'
#
loop_
_entity.id
_entity.type
_entity.pdbx_description
1 polymer ?
#
loop_
_entity_poly.entity_id
_entity_poly.type
_entity_poly.pdbx_seq_one_letter_code
_entity_poly.pdbx_strand_id
1 'polypeptide(L)'
;MLFADRLEIWNPGGLPPSLTLEKLRHPPGSVPRNPLLAEPLYLTKYIERMGTGTGDMIRRCREVGLPKPEFSISEGLKTTIWRKSSSMTGQVDPWIE
;
A
#
# COMPACT_ATOMS: atom_id res chain seq x y z
N MET A 1 0.23 8.48 8.17
CA MET A 1 1.24 8.67 9.22
C MET A 1 2.54 8.02 8.77
N LEU A 2 3.67 8.71 8.96
CA LEU A 2 5.00 8.19 8.64
C LEU A 2 5.70 7.81 9.95
N PHE A 3 6.16 6.56 10.06
CA PHE A 3 6.93 6.03 11.18
C PHE A 3 8.34 5.67 10.72
N ALA A 4 9.22 5.34 11.67
CA ALA A 4 10.59 4.92 11.37
C ALA A 4 10.63 3.69 10.45
N ASP A 5 9.72 2.73 10.66
CA ASP A 5 9.70 1.42 10.02
C ASP A 5 8.62 1.25 8.95
N ARG A 6 7.64 2.17 8.86
CA ARG A 6 6.50 2.03 7.94
C ARG A 6 5.81 3.35 7.58
N LEU A 7 5.10 3.32 6.46
CA LEU A 7 4.12 4.32 6.06
C LEU A 7 2.72 3.74 6.24
N GLU A 8 1.86 4.44 6.98
CA GLU A 8 0.44 4.12 7.11
C GLU A 8 -0.40 5.17 6.38
N ILE A 9 -1.27 4.73 5.48
CA ILE A 9 -2.23 5.57 4.77
C ILE A 9 -3.63 5.17 5.26
N TRP A 10 -4.38 6.14 5.79
CA TRP A 10 -5.72 5.92 6.32
C TRP A 10 -6.74 6.70 5.49
N ASN A 11 -7.82 6.03 5.10
CA ASN A 11 -8.95 6.60 4.38
C ASN A 11 -10.25 6.30 5.16
N PRO A 12 -11.12 7.30 5.39
CA PRO A 12 -12.38 7.09 6.10
C PRO A 12 -13.34 6.22 5.28
N GLY A 13 -14.01 5.31 5.98
CA GLY A 13 -14.98 4.39 5.38
C GLY A 13 -14.38 3.07 4.88
N GLY A 14 -15.26 2.15 4.48
CA GLY A 14 -14.90 0.78 4.10
C GLY A 14 -14.74 0.55 2.59
N LEU A 15 -14.54 -0.72 2.24
CA LEU A 15 -14.56 -1.15 0.83
C LEU A 15 -15.98 -1.06 0.25
N PRO A 16 -16.13 -0.80 -1.06
CA PRO A 16 -17.40 -1.03 -1.76
C PRO A 16 -17.92 -2.44 -1.50
N PRO A 17 -19.26 -2.67 -1.42
CA PRO A 17 -19.84 -3.97 -1.07
C PRO A 17 -19.37 -5.16 -1.94
N SER A 18 -18.96 -4.89 -3.18
CA SER A 18 -18.46 -5.91 -4.12
C SER A 18 -17.00 -6.33 -3.88
N LEU A 19 -16.26 -5.60 -3.03
CA LEU A 19 -14.83 -5.79 -2.77
C LEU A 19 -14.58 -6.32 -1.36
N THR A 20 -13.62 -7.24 -1.25
CA THR A 20 -13.08 -7.77 0.00
C THR A 20 -11.59 -7.46 0.07
N LEU A 21 -10.98 -7.57 1.26
CA LEU A 21 -9.53 -7.38 1.42
C LEU A 21 -8.72 -8.36 0.57
N GLU A 22 -9.22 -9.58 0.39
CA GLU A 22 -8.63 -10.58 -0.49
C GLU A 22 -8.68 -10.13 -1.95
N LYS A 23 -9.82 -9.62 -2.41
CA LYS A 23 -9.99 -9.09 -3.77
C LYS A 23 -9.10 -7.87 -4.05
N LEU A 24 -8.59 -7.16 -3.04
CA LEU A 24 -7.58 -6.12 -3.26
C LEU A 24 -6.23 -6.71 -3.74
N ARG A 25 -5.93 -7.97 -3.43
CA ARG A 25 -4.70 -8.64 -3.86
C ARG A 25 -4.82 -9.22 -5.28
N HIS A 26 -6.05 -9.53 -5.70
CA HIS A 26 -6.38 -10.08 -7.01
C HIS A 26 -7.61 -9.36 -7.60
N PRO A 27 -7.49 -8.06 -7.90
CA PRO A 27 -8.66 -7.25 -8.26
C PRO A 27 -9.23 -7.71 -9.60
N PRO A 28 -10.54 -8.05 -9.66
CA PRO A 28 -11.21 -8.35 -10.92
C PRO A 28 -11.46 -7.08 -11.78
N GLY A 29 -11.22 -5.89 -11.23
CA GLY A 29 -11.35 -4.59 -11.89
C GLY A 29 -11.45 -3.43 -10.88
N SER A 30 -11.33 -2.18 -11.34
CA SER A 30 -11.51 -0.99 -10.50
C SER A 30 -12.98 -0.63 -10.33
N VAL A 31 -13.45 -0.45 -9.09
CA VAL A 31 -14.81 -0.01 -8.77
C VAL A 31 -14.73 1.32 -8.00
N PRO A 32 -14.77 2.47 -8.68
CA PRO A 32 -14.69 3.76 -8.00
C PRO A 32 -15.96 4.05 -7.22
N ARG A 33 -15.81 4.41 -5.93
CA ARG A 33 -16.95 4.84 -5.09
C ARG A 33 -17.58 6.13 -5.61
N ASN A 34 -16.78 7.03 -6.17
CA ASN A 34 -17.24 8.26 -6.79
C ASN A 34 -16.71 8.35 -8.24
N PRO A 35 -17.49 7.93 -9.24
CA PRO A 35 -17.10 7.99 -10.64
C PRO A 35 -16.80 9.41 -11.14
N LEU A 36 -17.54 10.42 -10.65
CA LEU A 36 -17.37 11.82 -11.04
C LEU A 36 -16.03 12.41 -10.58
N LEU A 37 -15.43 11.87 -9.52
CA LEU A 37 -14.06 12.19 -9.13
C LEU A 37 -13.02 11.31 -9.85
N ALA A 38 -13.31 10.03 -10.02
CA ALA A 38 -12.37 9.09 -10.63
C ALA A 38 -12.11 9.39 -12.11
N GLU A 39 -13.13 9.80 -12.86
CA GLU A 39 -13.01 10.05 -14.30
C GLU A 39 -12.07 11.22 -14.64
N PRO A 40 -12.21 12.43 -14.06
CA PRO A 40 -11.23 13.50 -14.27
C PRO A 40 -9.80 13.10 -13.89
N LEU A 41 -9.60 12.38 -12.78
CA LEU A 41 -8.27 11.92 -12.36
C LEU A 41 -7.65 10.91 -13.34
N TYR A 42 -8.48 10.06 -13.96
CA TYR A 42 -8.03 9.16 -15.02
C TYR A 42 -7.68 9.93 -16.30
N LEU A 43 -8.54 10.86 -16.73
CA LEU A 43 -8.32 11.66 -17.94
C LEU A 43 -7.06 12.52 -17.83
N THR A 44 -6.77 13.03 -16.64
CA THR A 44 -5.56 13.81 -16.32
C THR A 44 -4.36 12.95 -15.91
N LYS A 45 -4.45 11.62 -16.02
CA LYS A 45 -3.35 10.65 -15.81
C LYS A 45 -2.79 10.57 -14.39
N TYR A 46 -3.59 10.93 -13.39
CA TYR A 46 -3.23 10.72 -11.98
C TYR A 46 -3.49 9.29 -11.50
N ILE A 47 -4.44 8.59 -12.11
CA ILE A 47 -4.79 7.20 -11.77
C ILE A 47 -4.97 6.33 -13.01
N GLU A 48 -4.82 5.02 -12.83
CA GLU A 48 -5.10 4.00 -13.84
C GLU A 48 -6.52 3.45 -13.72
N ARG A 49 -7.14 3.08 -14.85
CA ARG A 49 -8.54 2.59 -14.87
C ARG A 49 -8.69 1.10 -14.55
N MET A 50 -7.65 0.29 -14.81
CA MET A 50 -7.73 -1.17 -14.77
C MET A 50 -7.69 -1.79 -13.36
N GLY A 51 -7.50 -0.98 -12.31
CA GLY A 51 -7.43 -1.49 -10.93
C GLY A 51 -6.14 -2.25 -10.62
N THR A 52 -5.05 -1.98 -11.35
CA THR A 52 -3.76 -2.67 -11.18
C THR A 52 -2.96 -2.17 -9.98
N GLY A 53 -3.30 -1.00 -9.43
CA GLY A 53 -2.47 -0.30 -8.45
C GLY A 53 -2.07 -1.13 -7.22
N THR A 54 -2.99 -1.89 -6.64
CA THR A 54 -2.67 -2.76 -5.48
C THR A 54 -1.77 -3.93 -5.85
N GLY A 55 -1.97 -4.52 -7.04
CA GLY A 55 -1.10 -5.55 -7.59
C GLY A 55 0.30 -5.02 -7.90
N ASP A 56 0.39 -3.82 -8.47
CA ASP A 56 1.66 -3.14 -8.73
C ASP A 56 2.41 -2.80 -7.44
N MET A 57 1.71 -2.36 -6.39
CA MET A 57 2.32 -2.16 -5.08
C MET A 57 2.91 -3.47 -4.53
N ILE A 58 2.15 -4.57 -4.56
CA ILE A 58 2.63 -5.89 -4.10
C ILE A 58 3.87 -6.32 -4.89
N ARG A 59 3.82 -6.19 -6.22
CA ARG A 59 4.92 -6.54 -7.11
C ARG A 59 6.17 -5.73 -6.82
N ARG A 60 6.05 -4.40 -6.71
CA ARG A 60 7.18 -3.49 -6.43
C ARG A 60 7.79 -3.76 -5.05
N CYS A 61 6.99 -3.98 -4.02
CA CYS A 61 7.50 -4.38 -2.70
C CYS A 61 8.34 -5.65 -2.80
N ARG A 62 7.83 -6.68 -3.50
CA ARG A 62 8.55 -7.94 -3.70
C ARG A 62 9.87 -7.75 -4.47
N GLU A 63 9.88 -6.95 -5.52
CA GLU A 63 11.07 -6.68 -6.35
C GLU A 63 12.23 -6.09 -5.53
N VAL A 64 11.94 -5.32 -4.48
CA VAL A 64 12.96 -4.73 -3.61
C VAL A 64 13.19 -5.50 -2.31
N GLY A 65 12.56 -6.67 -2.13
CA GLY A 65 12.69 -7.51 -0.93
C GLY A 65 11.93 -6.97 0.30
N LEU A 66 10.89 -6.16 0.10
CA LEU A 66 10.02 -5.70 1.18
C LEU A 66 8.85 -6.68 1.41
N PRO A 67 8.31 -6.75 2.64
CA PRO A 67 7.02 -7.36 2.88
C PRO A 67 5.94 -6.74 1.99
N LYS A 68 4.97 -7.56 1.57
CA LYS A 68 3.79 -7.08 0.83
C LYS A 68 3.03 -6.03 1.66
N PRO A 69 2.37 -5.05 1.02
CA PRO A 69 1.48 -4.14 1.74
C PRO A 69 0.40 -4.90 2.51
N GLU A 70 0.07 -4.36 3.67
CA GLU A 70 -1.02 -4.85 4.52
C GLU A 70 -2.24 -3.93 4.37
N PHE A 71 -3.42 -4.54 4.25
CA PHE A 71 -4.69 -3.84 4.16
C PHE A 71 -5.56 -4.30 5.33
N SER A 72 -6.09 -3.37 6.11
CA SER A 72 -6.99 -3.66 7.24
C SER A 72 -8.16 -2.70 7.26
N ILE A 73 -9.32 -3.15 7.75
CA ILE A 73 -10.51 -2.31 7.97
C ILE A 73 -10.74 -2.23 9.48
N SER A 74 -10.82 -1.02 10.02
CA SER A 74 -11.34 -0.74 11.36
C SER A 74 -12.36 0.40 11.26
N GLU A 75 -12.00 1.62 11.69
CA GLU A 75 -12.76 2.86 11.48
C GLU A 75 -12.60 3.44 10.05
N GLY A 76 -11.91 2.70 9.19
CA GLY A 76 -11.59 3.07 7.82
C GLY A 76 -10.67 2.05 7.17
N LEU A 77 -10.37 2.25 5.89
CA LEU A 77 -9.36 1.46 5.18
C LEU A 77 -7.96 1.98 5.53
N LYS A 78 -7.15 1.12 6.15
CA LYS A 78 -5.74 1.38 6.40
C LYS A 78 -4.87 0.53 5.49
N THR A 79 -3.89 1.18 4.85
CA THR A 79 -2.83 0.53 4.07
C THR A 79 -1.48 0.77 4.74
N THR A 80 -0.75 -0.29 5.05
CA THR A 80 0.59 -0.23 5.66
C THR A 80 1.64 -0.69 4.65
N ILE A 81 2.67 0.13 4.45
CA ILE A 81 3.84 -0.18 3.61
C ILE A 81 5.08 -0.16 4.49
N TRP A 82 5.81 -1.27 4.53
CA TRP A 82 7.00 -1.43 5.38
C TRP A 82 8.26 -0.88 4.71
N ARG A 83 9.19 -0.39 5.53
CA ARG A 83 10.57 -0.07 5.14
C ARG A 83 11.45 -1.31 5.37
N LYS A 84 12.59 -1.39 4.68
CA LYS A 84 13.63 -2.36 5.03
C LYS A 84 14.04 -2.10 6.47
N SER A 85 14.02 -3.12 7.32
CA SER A 85 14.66 -2.96 8.63
C SER A 85 16.14 -2.72 8.39
N SER A 86 16.69 -1.72 9.05
CA SER A 86 18.14 -1.58 9.16
C SER A 86 18.62 -2.67 10.12
N SER A 87 18.68 -3.92 9.68
CA SER A 87 19.44 -4.93 10.42
C SER A 87 20.93 -4.61 10.24
N MET A 88 21.51 -4.02 11.29
CA MET A 88 22.94 -3.81 11.55
C MET A 88 23.70 -2.88 10.60
N THR A 89 23.66 -1.57 10.88
CA THR A 89 24.94 -0.82 10.84
C THR A 89 25.78 -1.42 11.96
N GLY A 90 26.91 -2.05 11.62
CA GLY A 90 27.70 -2.87 12.54
C GLY A 90 27.91 -2.19 13.89
N GLN A 91 27.68 -2.94 14.98
CA GLN A 91 28.34 -2.63 16.23
C GLN A 91 29.84 -2.64 15.94
N VAL A 92 30.45 -1.45 15.92
CA VAL A 92 31.88 -1.32 16.16
C VAL A 92 32.07 -1.67 17.63
N ASP A 93 32.68 -2.83 17.88
CA ASP A 93 33.19 -3.20 19.19
C ASP A 93 34.26 -2.15 19.56
N PRO A 94 34.11 -1.35 20.63
CA PRO A 94 35.02 -0.22 20.85
C PRO A 94 36.42 -0.59 21.35
N TRP A 95 36.78 -1.88 21.43
CA TRP A 95 38.05 -2.28 22.04
C TRP A 95 38.64 -3.54 21.40
N ILE A 96 39.44 -3.35 20.35
CA ILE A 96 40.62 -4.19 20.11
C ILE A 96 41.83 -3.25 19.96
N GLU A 97 42.76 -3.42 20.91
CA GLU A 97 44.03 -2.72 21.20
C GLU A 97 43.94 -1.30 21.77
#